data_AF-A0AAP2CR85-F1
#
_entry.id   AF-A0AAP2CR85-F1
#
_cell.length_a   1.000
_cell.length_b   1.000
_cell.length_c   1.000
_cell.angle_alpha   90.00
_cell.angle_beta   90.00
_cell.angle_gamma   90.00
#
_symmetry.space_group_name_H-M   'P 1'
#
loop_
_entity.id
_entity.type
_entity.pdbx_description
1 polymer ?
#
loop_
_entity_poly.entity_id
_entity_poly.type
_entity_poly.pdbx_seq_one_letter_code
_entity_poly.pdbx_strand_id
1 'polypeptide(L)'
;MALDASGTFVFSNYFALALFAMHLAALLTLVDRHSISHFCRNFYLTSSATAVLYIAFASAGMVDDHFGRLMFFGNSHPNLGGEIYGIAVFIGALCISKRSYFVLALPMIYATLLLQSRTGTVVIAGTIIAKMVFERRGRITKGSVIIGAGLFSFAALLLVLEGSVIDYIAKDVLLAEDTHRGASTGFITGRDAQWRQAWGFFAERPLFGHGMGLYSDGVRGAHNPLLYSLSMFGVFGFAFWVWIGLGLFGLLRHDVRVIVLLVPVSLMLILNDRFINSNSFPLLYYFLIVQLGRFAPNTWDMRSGWPRFLPRLVWSSGKTVEAGRDLVR
;
A
#
# COMPACT_ATOMS: atom_id res chain seq x y z
N MET A 1 -16.48 -28.13 7.50
CA MET A 1 -17.21 -26.87 7.20
C MET A 1 -17.42 -26.15 8.51
N ALA A 2 -16.97 -24.90 8.62
CA ALA A 2 -17.16 -24.11 9.83
C ALA A 2 -18.50 -23.38 9.74
N LEU A 3 -19.38 -23.66 10.70
CA LEU A 3 -20.57 -22.88 10.97
C LEU A 3 -20.13 -21.65 11.79
N ASP A 4 -20.83 -20.53 11.66
CA ASP A 4 -20.68 -19.41 12.60
C ASP A 4 -21.10 -19.82 14.02
N ALA A 5 -20.96 -18.93 14.99
CA ALA A 5 -21.37 -19.17 16.39
C ALA A 5 -22.86 -19.49 16.55
N SER A 6 -23.70 -19.17 15.54
CA SER A 6 -25.11 -19.53 15.48
C SER A 6 -25.41 -20.84 14.73
N GLY A 7 -24.39 -21.57 14.28
CA GLY A 7 -24.59 -22.80 13.53
C GLY A 7 -24.99 -22.58 12.06
N THR A 8 -24.90 -21.34 11.55
CA THR A 8 -25.22 -21.00 10.15
C THR A 8 -23.97 -20.99 9.27
N PHE A 9 -24.11 -21.52 8.07
CA PHE A 9 -23.05 -21.49 7.08
C PHE A 9 -22.99 -20.09 6.47
N VAL A 10 -21.93 -19.34 6.77
CA VAL A 10 -21.70 -18.00 6.21
C VAL A 10 -21.12 -18.13 4.80
N PHE A 11 -21.98 -18.51 3.84
CA PHE A 11 -21.64 -18.67 2.43
C PHE A 11 -20.93 -17.43 1.85
N SER A 12 -21.29 -16.24 2.34
CA SER A 12 -20.70 -14.96 1.91
C SER A 12 -19.19 -14.89 2.11
N ASN A 13 -18.63 -15.46 3.18
CA ASN A 13 -17.18 -15.39 3.44
C ASN A 13 -16.39 -16.29 2.46
N TYR A 14 -16.90 -17.49 2.17
CA TYR A 14 -16.29 -18.36 1.16
C TYR A 14 -16.44 -17.79 -0.25
N PHE A 15 -17.59 -17.17 -0.54
CA PHE A 15 -17.80 -16.46 -1.79
C PHE A 15 -16.82 -15.29 -1.96
N ALA A 16 -16.58 -14.50 -0.90
CA ALA A 16 -15.58 -13.42 -0.92
C ALA A 16 -14.15 -13.94 -1.15
N LEU A 17 -13.78 -15.07 -0.52
CA LEU A 17 -12.50 -15.74 -0.77
C LEU A 17 -12.36 -16.20 -2.22
N ALA A 18 -13.41 -16.84 -2.77
CA ALA A 18 -13.43 -17.29 -4.16
C ALA A 18 -13.32 -16.10 -5.13
N LEU A 19 -14.07 -15.02 -4.89
CA LEU A 19 -13.96 -13.78 -5.66
C LEU A 19 -12.54 -13.23 -5.61
N PHE A 20 -11.93 -13.11 -4.44
CA PHE A 20 -10.56 -12.64 -4.34
C PHE A 20 -9.59 -13.51 -5.13
N ALA A 21 -9.68 -14.85 -5.00
CA ALA A 21 -8.83 -15.77 -5.72
C ALA A 21 -9.00 -15.64 -7.24
N MET A 22 -10.24 -15.51 -7.72
CA MET A 22 -10.55 -15.29 -9.14
C MET A 22 -10.00 -13.95 -9.63
N HIS A 23 -10.14 -12.86 -8.88
CA HIS A 23 -9.56 -11.56 -9.26
C HIS A 23 -8.04 -11.60 -9.29
N LEU A 24 -7.40 -12.25 -8.32
CA LEU A 24 -5.95 -12.40 -8.28
C LEU A 24 -5.45 -13.24 -9.46
N ALA A 25 -6.11 -14.36 -9.75
CA ALA A 25 -5.80 -15.21 -10.90
C ALA A 25 -6.00 -14.46 -12.24
N ALA A 26 -7.09 -13.70 -12.36
CA ALA A 26 -7.37 -12.87 -13.53
C ALA A 26 -6.28 -11.81 -13.73
N LEU A 27 -5.90 -11.08 -12.68
CA LEU A 27 -4.81 -10.09 -12.77
C LEU A 27 -3.48 -10.73 -13.16
N LEU A 28 -3.11 -11.87 -12.56
CA LEU A 28 -1.88 -12.59 -12.88
C LEU A 28 -1.84 -13.11 -14.32
N THR A 29 -3.01 -13.39 -14.91
CA THR A 29 -3.14 -13.92 -16.28
C THR A 29 -3.24 -12.82 -17.32
N LEU A 30 -4.02 -11.77 -17.05
CA LEU A 30 -4.29 -10.68 -17.99
C LEU A 30 -3.16 -9.65 -18.04
N VAL A 31 -2.48 -9.40 -16.92
CA VAL A 31 -1.41 -8.41 -16.83
C VAL A 31 -0.05 -9.10 -17.01
N ASP A 32 0.37 -9.24 -18.26
CA ASP A 32 1.66 -9.80 -18.62
C ASP A 32 2.86 -8.84 -18.34
N ARG A 33 4.06 -9.29 -18.70
CA ARG A 33 5.31 -8.53 -18.56
C ARG A 33 5.31 -7.22 -19.35
N HIS A 34 4.61 -7.17 -20.48
CA HIS A 34 4.61 -6.00 -21.38
C HIS A 34 3.61 -4.94 -20.93
N SER A 35 2.49 -5.36 -20.33
CA SER A 35 1.39 -4.50 -19.92
C SER A 35 1.49 -4.03 -18.46
N ILE A 36 2.24 -4.71 -17.59
CA ILE A 36 2.33 -4.36 -16.16
C ILE A 36 2.74 -2.89 -15.91
N SER A 37 3.66 -2.33 -16.69
CA SER A 37 4.04 -0.92 -16.56
C SER A 37 2.89 0.02 -16.92
N HIS A 38 2.11 -0.31 -17.95
CA HIS A 38 0.93 0.47 -18.34
C HIS A 38 -0.19 0.35 -17.30
N PHE A 39 -0.43 -0.87 -16.81
CA PHE A 39 -1.38 -1.13 -15.73
C PHE A 39 -1.04 -0.31 -14.47
N CYS A 40 0.21 -0.40 -14.00
CA CYS A 40 0.69 0.34 -12.83
C CYS A 40 0.53 1.86 -13.02
N ARG A 41 0.95 2.37 -14.18
CA ARG A 41 0.84 3.80 -14.50
C ARG A 41 -0.61 4.27 -14.52
N ASN A 42 -1.49 3.54 -15.19
CA ASN A 42 -2.91 3.90 -15.27
C ASN A 42 -3.56 3.85 -13.89
N PHE A 43 -3.29 2.81 -13.09
CA PHE A 43 -3.81 2.71 -11.72
C PHE A 43 -3.39 3.92 -10.87
N TYR A 44 -2.12 4.32 -10.93
CA TYR A 44 -1.62 5.47 -10.19
C TYR A 44 -2.24 6.80 -10.66
N LEU A 45 -2.33 7.01 -11.98
CA LEU A 45 -2.94 8.22 -12.55
C LEU A 45 -4.42 8.32 -12.20
N THR A 46 -5.17 7.22 -12.33
CA THR A 46 -6.58 7.15 -11.95
C THR A 46 -6.73 7.44 -10.45
N SER A 47 -5.92 6.83 -9.59
CA SER A 47 -5.97 7.08 -8.14
C SER A 47 -5.67 8.53 -7.78
N SER A 48 -4.70 9.16 -8.46
CA SER A 48 -4.43 10.59 -8.30
C SER A 48 -5.62 11.46 -8.72
N ALA A 49 -6.29 11.13 -9.83
CA ALA A 49 -7.48 11.84 -10.28
C ALA A 49 -8.66 11.65 -9.31
N THR A 50 -8.85 10.42 -8.80
CA THR A 50 -9.85 10.11 -7.78
C THR A 50 -9.60 10.89 -6.49
N ALA A 51 -8.34 11.11 -6.10
CA ALA A 51 -8.00 11.94 -4.95
C ALA A 51 -8.37 13.41 -5.15
N VAL A 52 -8.10 13.98 -6.33
CA VAL A 52 -8.52 15.34 -6.67
C VAL A 52 -10.05 15.47 -6.63
N LEU A 53 -10.76 14.49 -7.20
CA LEU A 53 -12.22 14.45 -7.17
C LEU A 53 -12.76 14.36 -5.73
N TYR A 54 -12.13 13.53 -4.90
CA TYR A 54 -12.48 13.39 -3.49
C TYR A 54 -12.33 14.71 -2.73
N ILE A 55 -11.20 15.40 -2.94
CA ILE A 55 -10.94 16.72 -2.33
C ILE A 55 -12.00 17.73 -2.77
N ALA A 56 -12.37 17.73 -4.05
CA ALA A 56 -13.41 18.63 -4.57
C ALA A 56 -14.78 18.36 -3.90
N PHE A 57 -15.18 17.09 -3.78
CA PHE A 57 -16.44 16.72 -3.14
C PHE A 57 -16.44 17.03 -1.64
N ALA A 58 -15.34 16.76 -0.95
CA ALA A 58 -15.17 17.11 0.45
C ALA A 58 -15.28 18.64 0.66
N SER A 59 -14.62 19.42 -0.20
CA SER A 59 -14.65 20.89 -0.15
C SER A 59 -16.03 21.46 -0.46
N ALA A 60 -16.83 20.74 -1.26
CA ALA A 60 -18.21 21.10 -1.59
C ALA A 60 -19.23 20.65 -0.52
N GLY A 61 -18.80 19.98 0.56
CA GLY A 61 -19.69 19.46 1.59
C GLY A 61 -20.55 18.26 1.12
N MET A 62 -20.12 17.56 0.07
CA MET A 62 -20.84 16.42 -0.52
C MET A 62 -20.41 15.05 0.05
N VAL A 63 -19.51 15.05 1.02
CA VAL A 63 -18.98 13.83 1.65
C VAL A 63 -19.49 13.78 3.08
N ASP A 64 -20.18 12.69 3.40
CA ASP A 64 -20.67 12.44 4.76
C ASP A 64 -19.51 12.38 5.76
N ASP A 65 -19.77 12.83 6.98
CA ASP A 65 -18.84 12.75 8.10
C ASP A 65 -19.27 11.67 9.09
N HIS A 66 -18.30 10.92 9.63
CA HIS A 66 -18.51 9.97 10.69
C HIS A 66 -17.50 10.19 11.83
N PHE A 67 -17.95 10.86 12.89
CA PHE A 67 -17.15 11.22 14.06
C PHE A 67 -15.92 12.11 13.72
N GLY A 68 -16.12 13.12 12.88
CA GLY A 68 -15.07 14.04 12.45
C GLY A 68 -14.14 13.46 11.36
N ARG A 69 -14.49 12.29 10.82
CA ARG A 69 -13.78 11.64 9.72
C ARG A 69 -14.66 11.66 8.49
N LEU A 70 -14.19 12.31 7.43
CA LEU A 70 -14.90 12.25 6.15
C LEU A 70 -14.88 10.81 5.62
N MET A 71 -16.06 10.33 5.21
CA MET A 71 -16.22 9.02 4.60
C MET A 71 -15.51 8.97 3.25
N PHE A 72 -15.15 7.77 2.80
CA PHE A 72 -14.72 7.58 1.41
C PHE A 72 -15.95 7.42 0.50
N PHE A 73 -15.75 7.47 -0.83
CA PHE A 73 -16.85 7.38 -1.79
C PHE A 73 -17.83 6.23 -1.51
N GLY A 74 -19.13 6.50 -1.68
CA GLY A 74 -20.20 5.54 -1.43
C GLY A 74 -20.34 5.13 0.03
N ASN A 75 -20.08 6.06 0.97
CA ASN A 75 -20.13 5.84 2.41
C ASN A 75 -19.25 4.69 2.88
N SER A 76 -18.11 4.52 2.20
CA SER A 76 -17.10 3.54 2.56
C SER A 76 -16.24 4.03 3.71
N HIS A 77 -15.76 3.09 4.53
CA HIS A 77 -14.94 3.40 5.69
C HIS A 77 -13.68 4.22 5.30
N PRO A 78 -13.29 5.28 6.05
CA PRO A 78 -12.21 6.16 5.62
C PRO A 78 -10.83 5.49 5.46
N ASN A 79 -10.56 4.44 6.26
CA ASN A 79 -9.32 3.66 6.11
C ASN A 79 -9.22 3.02 4.72
N LEU A 80 -10.33 2.60 4.11
CA LEU A 80 -10.33 1.98 2.78
C LEU A 80 -9.75 2.94 1.75
N GLY A 81 -10.18 4.21 1.76
CA GLY A 81 -9.65 5.24 0.87
C GLY A 81 -8.15 5.43 1.07
N GLY A 82 -7.68 5.49 2.31
CA GLY A 82 -6.25 5.62 2.58
C GLY A 82 -5.42 4.40 2.22
N GLU A 83 -6.00 3.20 2.25
CA GLU A 83 -5.34 1.99 1.79
C GLU A 83 -5.20 1.97 0.26
N ILE A 84 -6.24 2.37 -0.47
CA ILE A 84 -6.24 2.50 -1.93
C ILE A 84 -5.18 3.52 -2.37
N TYR A 85 -5.14 4.68 -1.71
CA TYR A 85 -4.13 5.69 -1.98
C TYR A 85 -2.71 5.25 -1.59
N GLY A 86 -2.55 4.56 -0.46
CA GLY A 86 -1.27 3.99 -0.03
C GLY A 86 -0.68 3.02 -1.07
N ILE A 87 -1.48 2.06 -1.55
CA ILE A 87 -1.01 1.11 -2.57
C ILE A 87 -0.79 1.79 -3.92
N ALA A 88 -1.60 2.79 -4.28
CA ALA A 88 -1.40 3.57 -5.50
C ALA A 88 -0.06 4.31 -5.48
N VAL A 89 0.28 4.98 -4.38
CA VAL A 89 1.56 5.68 -4.24
C VAL A 89 2.73 4.70 -4.36
N PHE A 90 2.65 3.51 -3.78
CA PHE A 90 3.66 2.47 -4.03
C PHE A 90 3.79 2.09 -5.50
N ILE A 91 2.67 1.81 -6.17
CA ILE A 91 2.66 1.49 -7.60
C ILE A 91 3.26 2.62 -8.45
N GLY A 92 2.88 3.86 -8.17
CA GLY A 92 3.44 5.05 -8.80
C GLY A 92 4.94 5.18 -8.56
N ALA A 93 5.41 4.77 -7.38
CA ALA A 93 6.81 4.81 -7.05
C ALA A 93 7.66 3.88 -7.93
N LEU A 94 7.07 2.77 -8.40
CA LEU A 94 7.71 1.84 -9.32
C LEU A 94 7.78 2.38 -10.75
N CYS A 95 6.71 3.02 -11.25
CA CYS A 95 6.55 3.28 -12.68
C CYS A 95 6.64 4.77 -13.12
N ILE A 96 6.58 5.73 -12.21
CA ILE A 96 6.56 7.17 -12.56
C ILE A 96 7.90 7.84 -12.24
N SER A 97 8.29 8.83 -13.05
CA SER A 97 9.48 9.64 -12.80
C SER A 97 9.34 10.48 -11.52
N LYS A 98 10.44 10.73 -10.81
CA LYS A 98 10.51 11.49 -9.55
C LYS A 98 9.60 12.73 -9.48
N ARG A 99 9.68 13.58 -10.51
CA ARG A 99 8.97 14.87 -10.55
C ARG A 99 7.46 14.67 -10.67
N SER A 100 7.03 13.89 -11.66
CA SER A 100 5.60 13.62 -11.88
C SER A 100 5.00 12.84 -10.72
N TYR A 101 5.76 11.90 -10.15
CA TYR A 101 5.36 11.14 -8.97
C TYR A 101 5.05 12.07 -7.80
N PHE A 102 5.94 13.02 -7.49
CA PHE A 102 5.71 13.91 -6.35
C PHE A 102 4.43 14.73 -6.51
N VAL A 103 4.24 15.35 -7.68
CA VAL A 103 3.06 16.17 -7.98
C VAL A 103 1.77 15.35 -7.87
N LEU A 104 1.77 14.12 -8.38
CA LEU A 104 0.59 13.25 -8.36
C LEU A 104 0.34 12.60 -6.98
N ALA A 105 1.37 12.48 -6.13
CA ALA A 105 1.22 11.98 -4.76
C ALA A 105 0.66 13.03 -3.79
N LEU A 106 0.78 14.34 -4.09
CA LEU A 106 0.27 15.42 -3.24
C LEU A 106 -1.26 15.38 -3.00
N PRO A 107 -2.13 15.24 -4.02
CA PRO A 107 -3.56 15.06 -3.76
C PRO A 107 -3.82 13.74 -3.00
N MET A 108 -3.01 12.71 -3.28
CA MET A 108 -2.84 11.46 -2.52
C MET A 108 -2.87 11.67 -1.00
N ILE A 109 -1.81 12.33 -0.54
CA ILE A 109 -1.56 12.55 0.88
C ILE A 109 -2.58 13.51 1.50
N TYR A 110 -3.02 14.54 0.76
CA TYR A 110 -4.03 15.48 1.27
C TYR A 110 -5.39 14.79 1.46
N ALA A 111 -5.80 13.94 0.51
CA ALA A 111 -7.02 13.14 0.66
C ALA A 111 -6.93 12.19 1.87
N THR A 112 -5.77 11.60 2.16
CA THR A 112 -5.63 10.74 3.37
C THR A 112 -5.69 11.52 4.68
N LEU A 113 -5.28 12.79 4.68
CA LEU A 113 -5.45 13.67 5.84
C LEU A 113 -6.93 14.00 6.07
N LEU A 114 -7.69 14.30 5.00
CA LEU A 114 -9.14 14.52 5.06
C LEU A 114 -9.90 13.29 5.57
N LEU A 115 -9.51 12.10 5.09
CA LEU A 115 -10.03 10.80 5.55
C LEU A 115 -9.62 10.46 6.99
N GLN A 116 -8.68 11.22 7.56
CA GLN A 116 -7.96 10.88 8.80
C GLN A 116 -7.44 9.43 8.79
N SER A 117 -6.99 8.94 7.62
CA SER A 117 -6.42 7.60 7.48
C SER A 117 -4.94 7.64 7.86
N ARG A 118 -4.68 7.44 9.16
CA ARG A 118 -3.35 7.57 9.76
C ARG A 118 -2.35 6.60 9.11
N THR A 119 -2.72 5.32 8.97
CA THR A 119 -1.88 4.31 8.33
C THR A 119 -1.60 4.64 6.86
N GLY A 120 -2.62 5.04 6.10
CA GLY A 120 -2.45 5.43 4.69
C GLY A 120 -1.49 6.62 4.54
N THR A 121 -1.62 7.62 5.39
CA THR A 121 -0.74 8.80 5.42
C THR A 121 0.72 8.41 5.67
N VAL A 122 0.98 7.57 6.69
CA VAL A 122 2.34 7.08 7.00
C VAL A 122 2.93 6.29 5.84
N VAL A 123 2.14 5.42 5.21
CA VAL A 123 2.62 4.63 4.05
C VAL A 123 2.93 5.51 2.86
N ILE A 124 2.08 6.49 2.54
CA ILE A 124 2.33 7.44 1.45
C ILE A 124 3.61 8.23 1.72
N ALA A 125 3.76 8.80 2.92
CA ALA A 125 4.95 9.54 3.31
C ALA A 125 6.21 8.67 3.26
N GLY A 126 6.18 7.48 3.84
CA GLY A 126 7.29 6.52 3.83
C GLY A 126 7.69 6.11 2.41
N THR A 127 6.72 5.90 1.52
CA THR A 127 6.96 5.55 0.11
C THR A 127 7.57 6.72 -0.66
N ILE A 128 7.10 7.96 -0.43
CA ILE A 128 7.71 9.16 -1.00
C ILE A 128 9.18 9.25 -0.58
N ILE A 129 9.47 9.13 0.73
CA ILE A 129 10.84 9.18 1.26
C ILE A 129 11.69 8.08 0.60
N ALA A 130 11.22 6.83 0.61
CA ALA A 130 11.92 5.71 0.01
C ALA A 130 12.21 5.95 -1.48
N LYS A 131 11.25 6.47 -2.25
CA LYS A 131 11.50 6.83 -3.65
C LYS A 131 12.54 7.94 -3.79
N MET A 132 12.48 8.99 -2.97
CA MET A 132 13.44 10.09 -3.03
C MET A 132 14.88 9.60 -2.81
N VAL A 133 15.06 8.60 -1.95
CA VAL A 133 16.35 7.97 -1.62
C VAL A 133 16.80 7.00 -2.71
N PHE A 134 15.95 6.10 -3.21
CA PHE A 134 16.42 4.94 -3.98
C PHE A 134 16.35 5.07 -5.52
N GLU A 135 15.91 6.20 -6.09
CA GLU A 135 15.66 6.35 -7.53
C GLU A 135 16.92 6.48 -8.44
N ARG A 136 18.13 6.74 -7.90
CA ARG A 136 19.35 6.85 -8.72
C ARG A 136 20.08 5.49 -8.86
N ARG A 137 19.60 4.67 -9.81
CA ARG A 137 20.32 3.48 -10.35
C ARG A 137 20.58 2.33 -9.37
N GLY A 138 19.79 2.20 -8.29
CA GLY A 138 20.03 1.15 -7.27
C GLY A 138 21.35 1.33 -6.51
N ARG A 139 22.05 2.44 -6.75
CA ARG A 139 23.22 2.83 -5.96
C ARG A 139 22.75 3.86 -4.95
N ILE A 140 22.93 3.52 -3.68
CA ILE A 140 22.80 4.47 -2.59
C ILE A 140 23.87 5.55 -2.83
N THR A 141 23.45 6.73 -3.30
CA THR A 141 24.34 7.88 -3.46
C THR A 141 24.46 8.62 -2.13
N LYS A 142 25.59 9.31 -1.90
CA LYS A 142 25.72 10.18 -0.71
C LYS A 142 24.56 11.19 -0.62
N GLY A 143 24.16 11.78 -1.74
CA GLY A 143 23.03 12.71 -1.79
C GLY A 143 21.68 12.08 -1.42
N SER A 144 21.41 10.84 -1.82
CA SER A 144 20.20 10.13 -1.39
C SER A 144 20.22 9.75 0.08
N VAL A 145 21.37 9.41 0.64
CA VAL A 145 21.49 9.19 2.09
C VAL A 145 21.27 10.50 2.83
N ILE A 146 21.85 11.61 2.38
CA ILE A 146 21.66 12.92 3.00
C ILE A 146 20.20 13.37 2.91
N ILE A 147 19.53 13.19 1.77
CA ILE A 147 18.10 13.53 1.62
C ILE A 147 17.24 12.59 2.46
N GLY A 148 17.53 11.29 2.46
CA GLY A 148 16.81 10.30 3.26
C GLY A 148 16.96 10.53 4.75
N ALA A 149 18.19 10.77 5.21
CA ALA A 149 18.51 11.15 6.57
C ALA A 149 17.91 12.52 6.90
N GLY A 150 17.93 13.48 5.98
CA GLY A 150 17.30 14.79 6.19
C GLY A 150 15.79 14.68 6.34
N LEU A 151 15.11 13.89 5.51
CA LEU A 151 13.67 13.64 5.61
C LEU A 151 13.31 12.79 6.83
N PHE A 152 14.12 11.78 7.15
CA PHE A 152 13.94 10.95 8.34
C PHE A 152 14.18 11.76 9.60
N SER A 153 15.26 12.55 9.67
CA SER A 153 15.55 13.46 10.76
C SER A 153 14.53 14.59 10.83
N PHE A 154 13.99 15.09 9.72
CA PHE A 154 12.91 16.08 9.74
C PHE A 154 11.61 15.46 10.23
N ALA A 155 11.26 14.25 9.78
CA ALA A 155 10.14 13.50 10.32
C ALA A 155 10.34 13.25 11.82
N ALA A 156 11.47 12.68 12.23
CA ALA A 156 11.82 12.45 13.63
C ALA A 156 11.90 13.74 14.46
N LEU A 157 12.37 14.85 13.88
CA LEU A 157 12.40 16.16 14.53
C LEU A 157 10.98 16.73 14.66
N LEU A 158 10.09 16.55 13.67
CA LEU A 158 8.66 16.83 13.82
C LEU A 158 8.02 15.94 14.90
N LEU A 159 8.50 14.70 15.06
CA LEU A 159 8.09 13.83 16.17
C LEU A 159 8.62 14.33 17.52
N VAL A 160 9.85 14.86 17.60
CA VAL A 160 10.52 15.25 18.84
C VAL A 160 10.22 16.70 19.27
N LEU A 161 10.04 17.63 18.35
CA LEU A 161 9.80 19.06 18.64
C LEU A 161 8.40 19.32 19.22
N GLU A 162 7.50 18.38 19.08
CA GLU A 162 6.27 18.34 19.85
C GLU A 162 6.31 17.06 20.69
N GLY A 163 6.54 17.18 22.01
CA GLY A 163 6.30 16.07 22.93
C GLY A 163 4.87 15.51 22.79
N SER A 164 3.94 16.33 22.32
CA SER A 164 2.58 15.96 21.90
C SER A 164 2.50 15.11 20.63
N VAL A 165 3.49 15.13 19.72
CA VAL A 165 3.45 14.36 18.46
C VAL A 165 3.97 12.95 18.63
N ILE A 166 5.02 12.68 19.42
CA ILE A 166 5.35 11.28 19.78
C ILE A 166 4.23 10.68 20.61
N ASP A 167 3.66 11.43 21.56
CA ASP A 167 2.47 10.98 22.29
C ASP A 167 1.28 10.82 21.35
N TYR A 168 1.05 11.70 20.38
CA TYR A 168 0.01 11.53 19.36
C TYR A 168 0.31 10.34 18.44
N ILE A 169 1.56 10.09 18.06
CA ILE A 169 1.87 8.93 17.21
C ILE A 169 1.75 7.65 18.01
N ALA A 170 2.23 7.60 19.25
CA ALA A 170 2.10 6.43 20.11
C ALA A 170 0.64 6.22 20.52
N LYS A 171 -0.01 7.22 21.13
CA LYS A 171 -1.38 7.18 21.67
C LYS A 171 -2.45 7.25 20.59
N ASP A 172 -2.32 8.12 19.60
CA ASP A 172 -3.35 8.30 18.56
C ASP A 172 -3.03 7.51 17.27
N VAL A 173 -1.83 7.54 16.70
CA VAL A 173 -1.56 6.87 15.41
C VAL A 173 -1.42 5.35 15.54
N LEU A 174 -0.60 4.91 16.48
CA LEU A 174 -0.34 3.50 16.76
C LEU A 174 -1.34 2.93 17.75
N LEU A 175 -2.13 3.80 18.41
CA LEU A 175 -3.10 3.44 19.44
C LEU A 175 -2.49 2.62 20.57
N ALA A 176 -1.19 2.83 20.86
CA ALA A 176 -0.40 2.04 21.78
C ALA A 176 -0.89 2.14 23.23
N GLU A 177 -1.54 3.25 23.61
CA GLU A 177 -2.10 3.48 24.95
C GLU A 177 -3.61 3.67 24.96
N ASP A 178 -4.29 3.45 23.82
CA ASP A 178 -5.74 3.52 23.74
C ASP A 178 -6.35 2.51 24.72
N THR A 179 -7.25 2.96 25.60
CA THR A 179 -7.86 2.15 26.66
C THR A 179 -8.60 0.92 26.13
N HIS A 180 -8.92 0.88 24.83
CA HIS A 180 -9.57 -0.21 24.13
C HIS A 180 -8.73 -0.88 23.04
N ARG A 181 -7.51 -0.41 22.72
CA ARG A 181 -6.70 -0.91 21.57
C ARG A 181 -5.19 -0.95 21.84
N GLY A 182 -4.73 -0.43 22.97
CA GLY A 182 -3.34 -0.35 23.38
C GLY A 182 -2.70 -1.68 23.77
N ALA A 183 -1.37 -1.69 23.77
CA ALA A 183 -0.61 -2.79 24.33
C ALA A 183 -0.73 -2.73 25.85
N SER A 184 -1.03 -3.86 26.51
CA SER A 184 -1.05 -4.00 27.98
C SER A 184 -2.24 -3.40 28.75
N THR A 185 -3.33 -2.97 28.11
CA THR A 185 -4.45 -2.30 28.82
C THR A 185 -5.41 -3.23 29.58
N GLY A 186 -5.13 -4.55 29.63
CA GLY A 186 -5.92 -5.51 30.41
C GLY A 186 -7.34 -5.77 29.91
N PHE A 187 -7.84 -5.01 28.93
CA PHE A 187 -9.02 -5.34 28.14
C PHE A 187 -8.65 -6.35 27.03
N ILE A 188 -9.61 -7.20 26.64
CA ILE A 188 -9.53 -8.32 25.66
C ILE A 188 -9.21 -7.84 24.21
N THR A 189 -8.54 -6.71 24.04
CA THR A 189 -8.53 -5.92 22.82
C THR A 189 -7.15 -5.40 22.38
N GLY A 190 -6.09 -5.67 23.16
CA GLY A 190 -4.71 -5.44 22.72
C GLY A 190 -4.31 -6.39 21.59
N ARG A 191 -3.51 -5.90 20.63
CA ARG A 191 -3.05 -6.71 19.47
C ARG A 191 -2.30 -7.97 19.91
N ASP A 192 -1.56 -7.90 21.01
CA ASP A 192 -0.84 -9.03 21.59
C ASP A 192 -1.80 -10.13 22.09
N ALA A 193 -2.95 -9.77 22.66
CA ALA A 193 -3.99 -10.71 23.06
C ALA A 193 -4.64 -11.35 21.82
N GLN A 194 -4.95 -10.56 20.78
CA GLN A 194 -5.48 -11.07 19.51
C GLN A 194 -4.50 -12.01 18.80
N TRP A 195 -3.20 -11.70 18.83
CA TRP A 195 -2.16 -12.56 18.26
C TRP A 195 -2.01 -13.87 19.01
N ARG A 196 -2.02 -13.82 20.35
CA ARG A 196 -2.01 -15.01 21.20
C ARG A 196 -3.26 -15.87 20.96
N GLN A 197 -4.43 -15.26 20.84
CA GLN A 197 -5.67 -15.96 20.53
C GLN A 197 -5.63 -16.62 19.15
N ALA A 198 -5.19 -15.90 18.11
CA ALA A 198 -5.04 -16.45 16.77
C ALA A 198 -4.05 -17.63 16.73
N TRP A 199 -2.98 -17.56 17.53
CA TRP A 199 -2.05 -18.68 17.71
C TRP A 199 -2.71 -19.87 18.39
N GLY A 200 -3.55 -19.63 19.41
CA GLY A 200 -4.37 -20.65 20.04
C GLY A 200 -5.26 -21.39 19.03
N PHE A 201 -6.00 -20.65 18.20
CA PHE A 201 -6.81 -21.24 17.14
C PHE A 201 -5.99 -22.08 16.13
N PHE A 202 -4.80 -21.61 15.76
CA PHE A 202 -3.92 -22.42 14.92
C PHE A 202 -3.47 -23.70 15.63
N ALA A 203 -3.09 -23.64 16.90
CA ALA A 203 -2.67 -24.79 17.68
C ALA A 203 -3.79 -25.82 17.88
N GLU A 204 -5.05 -25.38 17.99
CA GLU A 204 -6.22 -26.25 18.08
C GLU A 204 -6.49 -27.03 16.79
N ARG A 205 -6.31 -26.38 15.62
CA ARG A 205 -6.60 -26.97 14.30
C ARG A 205 -5.50 -26.69 13.27
N PRO A 206 -4.28 -27.24 13.44
CA PRO A 206 -3.12 -26.83 12.66
C PRO A 206 -3.18 -27.22 11.19
N LEU A 207 -3.93 -28.27 10.83
CA LEU A 207 -4.02 -28.73 9.45
C LEU A 207 -5.04 -27.94 8.63
N PHE A 208 -6.24 -27.72 9.17
CA PHE A 208 -7.37 -27.18 8.39
C PHE A 208 -7.84 -25.79 8.86
N GLY A 209 -7.40 -25.35 10.04
CA GLY A 209 -7.87 -24.12 10.68
C GLY A 209 -9.35 -24.17 11.08
N HIS A 210 -9.86 -23.01 11.48
CA HIS A 210 -11.25 -22.84 11.93
C HIS A 210 -12.21 -22.36 10.82
N GLY A 211 -11.73 -22.14 9.61
CA GLY A 211 -12.52 -21.66 8.47
C GLY A 211 -12.74 -20.15 8.44
N MET A 212 -13.35 -19.67 7.35
CA MET A 212 -13.54 -18.24 7.04
C MET A 212 -14.53 -17.50 7.96
N GLY A 213 -15.25 -18.21 8.82
CA GLY A 213 -16.17 -17.62 9.82
C GLY A 213 -15.54 -17.37 11.18
N LEU A 214 -14.25 -17.67 11.38
CA LEU A 214 -13.63 -17.58 12.71
C LEU A 214 -13.80 -16.20 13.37
N TYR A 215 -13.74 -15.13 12.59
CA TYR A 215 -13.73 -13.75 13.08
C TYR A 215 -15.08 -13.01 12.89
N SER A 216 -16.19 -13.72 12.63
CA SER A 216 -17.51 -13.09 12.47
C SER A 216 -18.30 -12.90 13.77
N ASP A 217 -18.01 -13.67 14.84
CA ASP A 217 -18.90 -13.77 16.02
C ASP A 217 -18.22 -13.38 17.33
N GLY A 218 -17.95 -12.08 17.50
CA GLY A 218 -17.35 -11.56 18.74
C GLY A 218 -15.86 -11.87 18.92
N VAL A 219 -15.29 -12.71 18.06
CA VAL A 219 -13.84 -12.92 17.95
C VAL A 219 -13.25 -11.83 17.08
N ARG A 220 -12.43 -10.97 17.67
CA ARG A 220 -11.75 -9.89 16.93
C ARG A 220 -10.66 -10.45 16.03
N GLY A 221 -10.53 -9.88 14.84
CA GLY A 221 -9.48 -10.22 13.88
C GLY A 221 -8.09 -10.10 14.50
N ALA A 222 -7.16 -10.95 14.05
CA ALA A 222 -5.78 -10.93 14.55
C ALA A 222 -5.01 -9.63 14.24
N HIS A 223 -5.47 -8.78 13.30
CA HIS A 223 -4.69 -7.65 12.78
C HIS A 223 -3.24 -8.06 12.45
N ASN A 224 -3.09 -9.26 11.91
CA ASN A 224 -1.84 -9.82 11.41
C ASN A 224 -2.23 -10.87 10.37
N PRO A 225 -1.97 -10.63 9.09
CA PRO A 225 -2.48 -11.44 7.99
C PRO A 225 -1.93 -12.87 8.02
N LEU A 226 -0.71 -13.07 8.54
CA LEU A 226 -0.10 -14.39 8.69
C LEU A 226 -0.86 -15.20 9.75
N LEU A 227 -1.04 -14.62 10.94
CA LEU A 227 -1.80 -15.28 12.01
C LEU A 227 -3.25 -15.50 11.60
N TYR A 228 -3.85 -14.54 10.89
CA TYR A 228 -5.20 -14.64 10.35
C TYR A 228 -5.34 -15.83 9.38
N SER A 229 -4.36 -15.99 8.49
CA SER A 229 -4.30 -17.11 7.55
C SER A 229 -4.15 -18.46 8.24
N LEU A 230 -3.21 -18.54 9.19
CA LEU A 230 -2.94 -19.77 9.94
C LEU A 230 -4.15 -20.19 10.79
N SER A 231 -4.78 -19.25 11.49
CA SER A 231 -5.94 -19.56 12.33
C SER A 231 -7.15 -20.03 11.52
N MET A 232 -7.37 -19.46 10.32
CA MET A 232 -8.52 -19.82 9.49
C MET A 232 -8.28 -21.06 8.63
N PHE A 233 -7.06 -21.27 8.13
CA PHE A 233 -6.78 -22.29 7.11
C PHE A 233 -5.70 -23.31 7.51
N GLY A 234 -5.11 -23.19 8.70
CA GLY A 234 -4.03 -24.07 9.13
C GLY A 234 -2.81 -24.00 8.21
N VAL A 235 -2.23 -25.15 7.92
CA VAL A 235 -1.05 -25.29 7.05
C VAL A 235 -1.34 -24.86 5.60
N PHE A 236 -2.59 -24.92 5.13
CA PHE A 236 -2.94 -24.39 3.81
C PHE A 236 -2.80 -22.86 3.74
N GLY A 237 -3.05 -22.18 4.86
CA GLY A 237 -2.75 -20.76 5.00
C GLY A 237 -1.25 -20.48 4.87
N PHE A 238 -0.41 -21.34 5.46
CA PHE A 238 1.05 -21.25 5.31
C PHE A 238 1.50 -21.40 3.86
N ALA A 239 0.89 -22.29 3.06
CA ALA A 239 1.22 -22.46 1.65
C ALA A 239 1.05 -21.16 0.83
N PHE A 240 0.02 -20.35 1.14
CA PHE A 240 -0.14 -19.03 0.55
C PHE A 240 1.06 -18.11 0.86
N TRP A 241 1.54 -18.11 2.11
CA TRP A 241 2.70 -17.30 2.50
C TRP A 241 4.02 -17.80 1.91
N VAL A 242 4.17 -19.11 1.71
CA VAL A 242 5.31 -19.66 0.96
C VAL A 242 5.31 -19.10 -0.47
N TRP A 243 4.15 -19.08 -1.13
CA TRP A 243 4.03 -18.52 -2.47
C TRP A 243 4.37 -17.01 -2.52
N ILE A 244 3.89 -16.22 -1.57
CA ILE A 244 4.28 -14.79 -1.44
C ILE A 244 5.78 -14.66 -1.15
N GLY A 245 6.34 -15.51 -0.27
CA GLY A 245 7.75 -15.54 0.08
C GLY A 245 8.66 -15.85 -1.11
N LEU A 246 8.25 -16.77 -1.99
CA LEU A 246 8.96 -17.05 -3.24
C LEU A 246 8.98 -15.82 -4.16
N GLY A 247 7.87 -15.07 -4.23
CA GLY A 247 7.81 -13.80 -4.97
C GLY A 247 8.76 -12.73 -4.40
N LEU A 248 8.76 -12.55 -3.08
CA LEU A 248 9.69 -11.66 -2.37
C LEU A 248 11.15 -12.06 -2.57
N PHE A 249 11.44 -13.35 -2.54
CA PHE A 249 12.80 -13.86 -2.78
C PHE A 249 13.27 -13.62 -4.22
N GLY A 250 12.37 -13.80 -5.19
CA GLY A 250 12.61 -13.39 -6.58
C GLY A 250 12.93 -11.90 -6.67
N LEU A 251 12.10 -11.05 -6.07
CA LEU A 251 12.32 -9.60 -6.00
C LEU A 251 13.66 -9.23 -5.36
N LEU A 252 14.04 -9.86 -4.24
CA LEU A 252 15.28 -9.56 -3.54
C LEU A 252 16.52 -9.84 -4.41
N ARG A 253 16.50 -10.91 -5.20
CA ARG A 253 17.59 -11.28 -6.12
C ARG A 253 17.71 -10.35 -7.32
N HIS A 254 16.65 -9.58 -7.59
CA HIS A 254 16.46 -8.89 -8.86
C HIS A 254 16.49 -7.37 -8.71
N ASP A 255 15.76 -6.83 -7.74
CA ASP A 255 15.68 -5.41 -7.47
C ASP A 255 15.37 -5.13 -5.99
N VAL A 256 16.42 -5.02 -5.19
CA VAL A 256 16.33 -4.65 -3.77
C VAL A 256 15.60 -3.31 -3.55
N ARG A 257 15.55 -2.41 -4.55
CA ARG A 257 14.81 -1.14 -4.41
C ARG A 257 13.31 -1.39 -4.25
N VAL A 258 12.76 -2.38 -4.95
CA VAL A 258 11.35 -2.75 -4.82
C VAL A 258 11.06 -3.25 -3.41
N ILE A 259 11.98 -4.04 -2.82
CA ILE A 259 11.87 -4.48 -1.43
C ILE A 259 11.85 -3.29 -0.48
N VAL A 260 12.73 -2.30 -0.66
CA VAL A 260 12.73 -1.11 0.20
C VAL A 260 11.43 -0.31 0.04
N LEU A 261 10.91 -0.16 -1.18
CA LEU A 261 9.63 0.48 -1.44
C LEU A 261 8.43 -0.30 -0.88
N LEU A 262 8.55 -1.63 -0.73
CA LEU A 262 7.54 -2.49 -0.12
C LEU A 262 7.49 -2.35 1.41
N VAL A 263 8.56 -1.91 2.08
CA VAL A 263 8.61 -1.83 3.55
C VAL A 263 7.49 -0.93 4.11
N PRO A 264 7.31 0.33 3.67
CA PRO A 264 6.21 1.17 4.15
C PRO A 264 4.85 0.51 3.93
N VAL A 265 4.61 -0.05 2.74
CA VAL A 265 3.32 -0.67 2.38
C VAL A 265 3.04 -1.93 3.20
N SER A 266 4.08 -2.68 3.56
CA SER A 266 3.94 -3.87 4.41
C SER A 266 3.47 -3.51 5.82
N LEU A 267 3.72 -2.28 6.30
CA LEU A 267 3.12 -1.79 7.55
C LEU A 267 1.61 -1.71 7.46
N MET A 268 1.02 -1.33 6.31
CA MET A 268 -0.43 -1.40 6.14
C MET A 268 -0.96 -2.82 6.27
N LEU A 269 -0.19 -3.83 5.85
CA LEU A 269 -0.60 -5.22 5.98
C LEU A 269 -0.57 -5.67 7.45
N ILE A 270 0.45 -5.25 8.21
CA ILE A 270 0.61 -5.60 9.63
C ILE A 270 -0.37 -4.85 10.52
N LEU A 271 -0.69 -3.59 10.20
CA LEU A 271 -1.50 -2.73 11.08
C LEU A 271 -3.01 -2.86 10.82
N ASN A 272 -3.40 -3.61 9.80
CA ASN A 272 -4.78 -3.67 9.32
C ASN A 272 -5.37 -5.08 9.42
N ASP A 273 -6.69 -5.19 9.49
CA ASP A 273 -7.42 -6.46 9.59
C ASP A 273 -7.67 -7.13 8.24
N ARG A 274 -6.93 -6.73 7.20
CA ARG A 274 -7.18 -7.11 5.81
C ARG A 274 -6.19 -8.19 5.39
N PHE A 275 -6.64 -9.45 5.36
CA PHE A 275 -5.86 -10.56 4.81
C PHE A 275 -6.25 -10.88 3.36
N ILE A 276 -7.39 -11.55 3.16
CA ILE A 276 -7.95 -11.92 1.87
C ILE A 276 -9.37 -11.37 1.80
N ASN A 277 -9.54 -10.29 1.04
CA ASN A 277 -10.83 -9.71 0.71
C ASN A 277 -10.70 -8.89 -0.58
N SER A 278 -11.84 -8.45 -1.13
CA SER A 278 -11.91 -7.71 -2.39
C SER A 278 -11.39 -6.26 -2.30
N ASN A 279 -10.67 -5.90 -1.24
CA ASN A 279 -10.03 -4.60 -1.14
C ASN A 279 -8.85 -4.54 -2.12
N SER A 280 -8.73 -3.43 -2.85
CA SER A 280 -7.66 -3.20 -3.82
C SER A 280 -6.27 -3.31 -3.20
N PHE A 281 -6.09 -2.95 -1.92
CA PHE A 281 -4.79 -3.01 -1.26
C PHE A 281 -4.19 -4.44 -1.22
N PRO A 282 -4.75 -5.40 -0.45
CA PRO A 282 -4.16 -6.74 -0.37
C PRO A 282 -4.09 -7.40 -1.75
N LEU A 283 -5.13 -7.24 -2.59
CA LEU A 283 -5.15 -7.79 -3.95
C LEU A 283 -3.95 -7.32 -4.78
N LEU A 284 -3.74 -6.01 -4.88
CA LEU A 284 -2.65 -5.45 -5.66
C LEU A 284 -1.28 -5.69 -5.01
N TYR A 285 -1.21 -5.71 -3.68
CA TYR A 285 0.01 -6.03 -2.95
C TYR A 285 0.52 -7.43 -3.29
N TYR A 286 -0.34 -8.45 -3.19
CA TYR A 286 0.05 -9.83 -3.53
C TYR A 286 0.29 -10.00 -5.03
N PHE A 287 -0.55 -9.41 -5.88
CA PHE A 287 -0.36 -9.41 -7.32
C PHE A 287 1.03 -8.88 -7.70
N LEU A 288 1.43 -7.72 -7.18
CA LEU A 288 2.71 -7.10 -7.51
C LEU A 288 3.89 -7.91 -6.99
N ILE A 289 3.84 -8.43 -5.76
CA ILE A 289 4.94 -9.25 -5.23
C ILE A 289 5.19 -10.46 -6.13
N VAL A 290 4.13 -11.17 -6.48
CA VAL A 290 4.23 -12.38 -7.30
C VAL A 290 4.64 -12.03 -8.73
N GLN A 291 3.98 -11.06 -9.34
CA GLN A 291 4.19 -10.73 -10.75
C GLN A 291 5.57 -10.11 -10.99
N LEU A 292 6.01 -9.21 -10.10
CA LEU A 292 7.35 -8.61 -10.18
C LEU A 292 8.44 -9.62 -9.80
N GLY A 293 8.17 -10.53 -8.85
CA GLY A 293 9.10 -11.60 -8.48
C GLY A 293 9.34 -12.61 -9.61
N ARG A 294 8.35 -12.81 -10.49
CA ARG A 294 8.45 -13.67 -11.68
C ARG A 294 9.24 -13.04 -12.83
N PHE A 295 9.19 -11.72 -13.00
CA PHE A 295 9.80 -11.03 -14.13
C PHE A 295 11.15 -10.43 -13.78
N ALA A 296 12.25 -11.07 -14.20
CA ALA A 296 13.60 -10.54 -14.03
C ALA A 296 13.73 -9.11 -14.63
N PRO A 297 14.23 -8.11 -13.87
CA PRO A 297 14.17 -6.69 -14.22
C PRO A 297 15.20 -6.21 -15.24
N ASN A 298 16.04 -7.09 -15.80
CA ASN A 298 17.07 -6.70 -16.77
C ASN A 298 16.53 -6.01 -18.04
N THR A 299 15.20 -5.90 -18.21
CA THR A 299 14.56 -5.18 -19.33
C THR A 299 13.50 -4.17 -18.91
N TRP A 300 13.34 -3.85 -17.62
CA TRP A 300 12.36 -2.84 -17.19
C TRP A 300 12.90 -1.43 -17.42
N ASP A 301 13.09 -1.05 -18.68
CA ASP A 301 13.27 0.36 -19.02
C ASP A 301 11.92 1.07 -19.03
N MET A 302 11.37 1.30 -17.83
CA MET A 302 10.11 2.03 -17.62
C MET A 302 10.17 3.50 -18.07
N ARG A 303 11.34 3.98 -18.53
CA ARG A 303 11.49 5.34 -19.09
C ARG A 303 11.15 5.41 -20.56
N SER A 304 11.14 4.28 -21.27
CA SER A 304 10.89 4.24 -22.72
C SER A 304 9.43 4.56 -23.10
N GLY A 305 8.49 4.49 -22.14
CA GLY A 305 7.05 4.62 -22.39
C GLY A 305 6.41 5.98 -22.06
N TRP A 306 7.16 7.08 -21.87
CA TRP A 306 6.52 8.40 -21.79
C TRP A 306 6.07 8.82 -23.20
N PRO A 307 4.75 8.87 -23.50
CA PRO A 307 4.33 9.55 -24.70
C PRO A 307 4.64 11.03 -24.45
N ARG A 308 5.29 11.70 -25.43
CA ARG A 308 5.80 13.07 -25.33
C ARG A 308 4.65 14.10 -25.32
N PHE A 309 3.64 13.92 -24.46
CA PHE A 309 2.41 14.72 -24.39
C PHE A 309 2.52 15.96 -23.52
N LEU A 310 3.60 16.14 -22.76
CA LEU A 310 3.93 17.49 -22.31
C LEU A 310 4.56 18.19 -23.52
N PRO A 311 3.93 19.23 -24.10
CA PRO A 311 4.62 20.06 -25.07
C PRO A 311 5.92 20.46 -24.39
N ARG A 312 7.05 20.15 -25.03
CA ARG A 312 8.29 20.83 -24.67
C ARG A 312 7.93 22.30 -24.82
N LEU A 313 7.74 22.99 -23.70
CA LEU A 313 7.92 24.43 -23.64
C LEU A 313 9.37 24.61 -24.06
N VAL A 314 9.55 24.74 -25.37
CA VAL A 314 10.79 25.16 -25.99
C VAL A 314 10.91 26.58 -25.48
N TRP A 315 11.60 26.73 -24.37
CA TRP A 315 12.18 28.00 -23.99
C TRP A 315 13.23 28.25 -25.07
N SER A 316 12.78 28.87 -26.17
CA SER A 316 13.68 29.44 -27.17
C SER A 316 14.35 30.61 -26.47
N SER A 317 15.41 30.33 -25.73
CA SER A 317 16.40 31.34 -25.42
C SER A 317 16.97 31.76 -26.76
N GLY A 318 16.40 32.82 -27.32
CA GLY A 318 16.87 33.42 -28.55
C GLY A 318 18.36 33.71 -28.44
N LYS A 319 19.11 33.18 -29.40
CA LYS A 319 20.38 33.69 -29.93
C LYS A 319 20.53 33.03 -31.30
N THR A 320 20.02 33.73 -32.31
CA THR A 320 20.77 34.53 -33.29
C THR A 320 21.25 33.68 -34.46
N VAL A 321 20.57 33.93 -35.57
CA VAL A 321 20.97 33.76 -36.96
C VAL A 321 22.42 34.19 -37.17
N GLU A 322 23.21 33.32 -37.79
CA GLU A 322 24.23 33.65 -38.82
C GLU A 322 24.25 32.44 -39.76
N ALA A 323 23.60 32.52 -40.91
CA ALA A 323 24.14 33.02 -42.19
C ALA A 323 25.16 32.04 -42.79
N GLY A 324 24.79 31.48 -43.95
CA GLY A 324 25.41 30.31 -44.54
C GLY A 324 26.83 30.47 -45.02
N ARG A 325 27.47 29.33 -45.25
CA ARG A 325 28.54 29.13 -46.24
C ARG A 325 28.48 27.71 -46.80
N ASP A 326 28.21 27.69 -48.10
CA ASP A 326 28.97 26.97 -49.11
C ASP A 326 28.78 25.45 -49.28
N LEU A 327 27.83 25.16 -50.17
CA LEU A 327 28.01 24.25 -51.30
C LEU A 327 29.39 24.41 -51.95
N VAL A 328 30.27 23.40 -51.84
CA VAL A 328 31.21 23.03 -52.91
C VAL A 328 31.53 21.52 -52.81
N ARG A 329 31.02 20.78 -53.82
CA ARG A 329 31.41 19.46 -54.35
C ARG A 329 31.32 18.22 -53.45
#